data_AF-A0A0S8J559-F1
#
_entry.id   AF-A0A0S8J559-F1
#
_cell.length_a   1.000
_cell.length_b   1.000
_cell.length_c   1.000
_cell.angle_alpha   90.00
_cell.angle_beta   90.00
_cell.angle_gamma   90.00
#
_symmetry.space_group_name_H-M   'P 1'
#
loop_
_entity.id
_entity.type
_entity.pdbx_description
1 polymer ?
#
loop_
_entity_poly.entity_id
_entity_poly.type
_entity_poly.pdbx_seq_one_letter_code
_entity_poly.pdbx_strand_id
1 'polypeptide(L)'
;METMFFIWFGICFVCYMVRTVFNILQYKKSSLAENKKVVTSIFIVMGILWFSWAQMCFSDPMRMNIPNWIRCIGLLSFLIGVFLFIFSHIKLKGFEDKEKLIMTGIYSKIRNPMYLGFIIWIIGFPIFTQSLLTLASSAIWVSHIIYWKILEERNTESIENIKRRPGFSIDK
;
A
#
# COMPACT_ATOMS: atom_id res chain seq x y z
N MET A 1 22.09 -16.65 -6.23
CA MET A 1 20.93 -15.79 -6.52
C MET A 1 19.71 -16.21 -5.71
N GLU A 2 19.38 -17.50 -5.63
CA GLU A 2 18.25 -18.02 -4.85
C GLU A 2 18.27 -17.62 -3.36
N THR A 3 19.41 -17.76 -2.69
CA THR A 3 19.55 -17.37 -1.27
C THR A 3 19.25 -15.88 -1.03
N MET A 4 19.67 -15.01 -1.96
CA MET A 4 19.39 -13.57 -1.86
C MET A 4 17.90 -13.27 -2.02
N PHE A 5 17.21 -13.96 -2.93
CA PHE A 5 15.76 -13.84 -3.07
C PHE A 5 15.02 -14.18 -1.78
N PHE A 6 15.36 -15.31 -1.14
CA PHE A 6 14.70 -15.72 0.11
C PHE A 6 14.99 -14.77 1.28
N ILE A 7 16.20 -14.20 1.34
CA ILE A 7 16.54 -13.17 2.34
C ILE A 7 15.65 -11.94 2.14
N TRP A 8 15.58 -11.41 0.91
CA TRP A 8 14.73 -10.25 0.62
C TRP A 8 13.24 -10.53 0.80
N PHE A 9 12.78 -11.73 0.43
CA PHE A 9 11.42 -12.19 0.70
C PHE A 9 11.12 -12.22 2.19
N GLY A 10 12.02 -12.76 3.01
CA GLY A 10 11.87 -12.80 4.47
C GLY A 10 11.82 -11.41 5.09
N ILE A 11 12.70 -10.49 4.67
CA ILE A 11 12.68 -9.10 5.11
C ILE A 11 11.36 -8.43 4.73
N CYS A 12 10.93 -8.59 3.48
CA CYS A 12 9.66 -8.05 2.99
C CYS A 12 8.47 -8.57 3.82
N PHE A 13 8.44 -9.89 4.07
CA PHE A 13 7.41 -10.54 4.87
C PHE A 13 7.35 -9.98 6.30
N VAL A 14 8.50 -9.85 6.96
CA VAL A 14 8.58 -9.27 8.32
C VAL A 14 8.10 -7.82 8.31
N CYS A 15 8.50 -7.01 7.33
CA CYS A 15 8.03 -5.63 7.23
C CYS A 15 6.50 -5.55 7.02
N TYR A 16 5.92 -6.43 6.18
CA TYR A 16 4.47 -6.53 5.99
C TYR A 16 3.76 -6.93 7.29
N MET A 17 4.32 -7.87 8.06
CA MET A 17 3.77 -8.28 9.36
C MET A 17 3.81 -7.14 10.38
N VAL A 18 4.96 -6.47 10.54
CA VAL A 18 5.11 -5.31 11.43
C VAL A 18 4.10 -4.22 11.10
N ARG A 19 3.93 -3.90 9.80
CA ARG A 19 2.96 -2.91 9.35
C ARG A 19 1.52 -3.35 9.60
N THR A 20 1.21 -4.64 9.45
CA THR A 20 -0.12 -5.19 9.77
C THR A 20 -0.44 -5.07 11.24
N VAL A 21 0.50 -5.43 12.12
CA VAL A 21 0.35 -5.27 13.56
C VAL A 21 0.14 -3.81 13.93
N PHE A 22 0.92 -2.89 13.36
CA PHE A 22 0.75 -1.46 13.59
C PHE A 22 -0.64 -0.96 13.17
N ASN A 23 -1.13 -1.37 11.99
CA ASN A 23 -2.47 -1.02 11.54
C ASN A 23 -3.55 -1.55 12.49
N ILE A 24 -3.41 -2.78 13.00
CA ILE A 24 -4.31 -3.34 14.02
C ILE A 24 -4.25 -2.53 15.32
N LEU A 25 -3.06 -2.11 15.75
CA LEU A 25 -2.90 -1.27 16.94
C LEU A 25 -3.53 0.11 16.77
N GLN A 26 -3.42 0.71 15.58
CA GLN A 26 -4.13 1.94 15.24
C GLN A 26 -5.65 1.76 15.31
N TYR A 27 -6.18 0.68 14.74
CA TYR A 27 -7.61 0.38 14.80
C TYR A 27 -8.11 0.20 16.24
N LYS A 28 -7.31 -0.44 17.09
CA LYS A 28 -7.61 -0.60 18.52
C LYS A 28 -7.41 0.69 19.34
N LYS A 29 -7.00 1.80 18.71
CA LYS A 29 -6.66 3.08 19.38
C LYS A 29 -5.69 2.89 20.55
N SER A 30 -4.70 2.03 20.37
CA SER A 30 -3.69 1.79 21.40
C SER A 30 -2.79 3.01 21.55
N SER A 31 -2.40 3.37 22.78
CA SER A 31 -1.49 4.47 23.09
C SER A 31 -0.12 4.35 22.39
N LEU A 32 0.28 3.13 22.02
CA LEU A 32 1.49 2.88 21.23
C LEU A 32 1.40 3.43 19.80
N ALA A 33 0.21 3.44 19.20
CA ALA A 33 0.01 3.88 17.83
C ALA A 33 -0.05 5.41 17.69
N GLU A 34 -0.31 6.12 18.80
CA GLU A 34 -0.27 7.59 18.89
C GLU A 34 1.16 8.13 19.11
N ASN A 35 2.09 7.25 19.51
CA ASN A 35 3.46 7.66 19.76
C ASN A 35 4.18 8.03 18.45
N LYS A 36 4.55 9.32 18.33
CA LYS A 36 5.28 9.86 17.17
C LYS A 36 6.52 9.06 16.80
N LYS A 37 7.27 8.52 17.77
CA LYS A 37 8.47 7.70 17.49
C LYS A 37 8.11 6.39 16.79
N VAL A 38 7.00 5.76 17.19
CA VAL A 38 6.51 4.53 16.57
C VAL A 38 6.04 4.83 15.15
N VAL A 39 5.30 5.91 14.95
CA VAL A 39 4.86 6.35 13.61
C VAL A 39 6.07 6.59 12.68
N THR A 40 7.09 7.31 13.16
CA THR A 40 8.34 7.51 12.39
C THR A 40 9.05 6.20 12.07
N SER A 41 9.11 5.27 13.03
CA SER A 41 9.68 3.94 12.81
C SER A 41 8.95 3.17 11.71
N ILE A 42 7.62 3.28 11.63
CA ILE A 42 6.82 2.65 10.57
C ILE A 42 7.14 3.21 9.18
N PHE A 43 7.42 4.51 9.05
CA PHE A 43 7.89 5.08 7.78
C PHE A 43 9.23 4.49 7.34
N ILE A 44 10.14 4.23 8.28
CA ILE A 44 11.42 3.54 7.98
C ILE A 44 11.15 2.11 7.51
N VAL A 45 10.26 1.38 8.20
CA VAL A 45 9.84 0.03 7.81
C VAL A 45 9.22 0.02 6.41
N MET A 46 8.44 1.03 6.05
CA MET A 46 7.90 1.17 4.68
C MET A 46 9.01 1.35 3.65
N GLY A 47 10.01 2.19 3.93
CA GLY A 47 11.16 2.37 3.03
C GLY A 47 11.92 1.06 2.79
N ILE A 48 12.18 0.32 3.88
CA ILE A 48 12.84 -1.00 3.81
C ILE A 48 11.98 -2.01 3.05
N LEU A 49 10.65 -1.99 3.26
CA LEU A 49 9.70 -2.89 2.57
C LEU A 49 9.77 -2.70 1.06
N TRP A 50 9.64 -1.47 0.58
CA TRP A 50 9.66 -1.18 -0.86
C TRP A 50 11.03 -1.46 -1.48
N PHE A 51 12.11 -1.14 -0.76
CA PHE A 51 13.46 -1.45 -1.20
C PHE A 51 13.68 -2.96 -1.32
N SER A 52 13.28 -3.72 -0.31
CA SER A 52 13.42 -5.18 -0.28
C SER A 52 12.61 -5.83 -1.40
N TRP A 53 11.37 -5.39 -1.61
CA TRP A 53 10.54 -5.86 -2.72
C TRP A 53 11.15 -5.56 -4.10
N ALA A 54 11.75 -4.37 -4.27
CA ALA A 54 12.46 -4.05 -5.51
C ALA A 54 13.67 -4.98 -5.71
N GLN A 55 14.44 -5.24 -4.65
CA GLN A 55 15.57 -6.19 -4.69
C GLN A 55 15.13 -7.62 -4.99
N MET A 56 13.94 -8.05 -4.55
CA MET A 56 13.36 -9.34 -4.93
C MET A 56 13.18 -9.45 -6.45
N CYS A 57 12.66 -8.38 -7.09
CA CYS A 57 12.48 -8.37 -8.54
C CYS A 57 13.82 -8.60 -9.27
N PHE A 58 14.91 -7.95 -8.84
CA PHE A 58 16.22 -8.11 -9.47
C PHE A 58 16.91 -9.44 -9.16
N SER A 59 16.68 -9.97 -7.95
CA SER A 59 17.30 -11.21 -7.45
C SER A 59 16.48 -12.47 -7.77
N ASP A 60 15.38 -12.33 -8.51
CA ASP A 60 14.46 -13.44 -8.80
C ASP A 60 15.17 -14.56 -9.58
N PRO A 61 15.15 -15.80 -9.05
CA PRO A 61 15.83 -16.92 -9.70
C PRO A 61 15.06 -17.47 -10.92
N MET A 62 13.75 -17.22 -11.01
CA MET A 62 12.91 -17.69 -12.12
C MET A 62 12.48 -16.51 -13.00
N ARG A 63 13.15 -16.37 -14.14
CA ARG A 63 12.77 -15.37 -15.14
C ARG A 63 11.77 -15.90 -16.15
N MET A 64 10.69 -15.16 -16.36
CA MET A 64 9.70 -15.43 -17.39
C MET A 64 10.25 -15.04 -18.76
N ASN A 65 10.17 -15.94 -19.74
CA ASN A 65 10.45 -15.56 -21.12
C ASN A 65 9.17 -15.00 -21.76
N ILE A 66 9.00 -13.68 -21.69
CA ILE A 66 7.84 -12.97 -22.24
C ILE A 66 8.28 -11.98 -23.32
N PRO A 67 7.47 -11.79 -24.38
CA PRO A 67 7.79 -10.89 -25.46
C PRO A 67 7.82 -9.42 -24.99
N ASN A 68 8.62 -8.60 -25.67
CA ASN A 68 8.89 -7.22 -25.27
C ASN A 68 7.63 -6.35 -25.15
N TRP A 69 6.58 -6.60 -25.94
CA TRP A 69 5.33 -5.84 -25.84
C TRP A 69 4.63 -6.03 -24.49
N ILE A 70 4.67 -7.24 -23.91
CA ILE A 70 4.12 -7.51 -22.57
C ILE A 70 4.95 -6.81 -21.50
N ARG A 71 6.29 -6.74 -21.68
CA ARG A 71 7.17 -5.99 -20.77
C ARG A 71 6.85 -4.50 -20.78
N CYS A 72 6.58 -3.93 -21.95
CA CYS A 72 6.13 -2.54 -22.08
C CYS A 72 4.78 -2.31 -21.39
N ILE A 73 3.83 -3.24 -21.50
CA ILE A 73 2.56 -3.17 -20.78
C ILE A 73 2.78 -3.22 -19.25
N GLY A 74 3.70 -4.08 -18.77
CA GLY A 74 4.07 -4.14 -17.35
C GLY A 74 4.65 -2.81 -16.85
N LEU A 75 5.55 -2.20 -17.63
CA LEU A 75 6.13 -0.89 -17.31
C LEU A 75 5.07 0.22 -17.32
N LEU A 76 4.21 0.26 -18.32
CA LEU A 76 3.09 1.21 -18.37
C LEU A 76 2.17 1.05 -17.17
N SER A 77 1.84 -0.20 -16.81
CA SER A 77 1.03 -0.49 -15.62
C SER A 77 1.71 0.04 -14.36
N PHE A 78 3.02 -0.21 -14.18
CA PHE A 78 3.79 0.33 -13.07
C PHE A 78 3.73 1.87 -13.02
N LEU A 79 3.93 2.55 -14.15
CA LEU A 79 3.85 4.02 -14.24
C LEU A 79 2.44 4.54 -13.89
N ILE A 80 1.39 3.86 -14.36
CA ILE A 80 0.01 4.18 -14.00
C ILE A 80 -0.21 4.00 -12.49
N GLY A 81 0.32 2.94 -11.90
CA GLY A 81 0.24 2.69 -10.45
C GLY A 81 0.91 3.80 -9.64
N VAL A 82 2.12 4.21 -10.03
CA VAL A 82 2.86 5.33 -9.41
C VAL A 82 2.11 6.65 -9.60
N PHE A 83 1.59 6.91 -10.79
CA PHE A 83 0.79 8.10 -11.07
C PHE A 83 -0.46 8.17 -10.18
N LEU A 84 -1.20 7.06 -10.06
CA LEU A 84 -2.37 6.97 -9.17
C LEU A 84 -1.98 7.19 -7.71
N PHE A 85 -0.84 6.68 -7.26
CA PHE A 85 -0.33 6.92 -5.91
C PHE A 85 -0.04 8.40 -5.66
N ILE A 86 0.73 9.06 -6.54
CA ILE A 86 1.07 10.49 -6.43
C ILE A 86 -0.20 11.34 -6.50
N PHE A 87 -1.08 11.08 -7.47
CA PHE A 87 -2.31 11.83 -7.66
C PHE A 87 -3.25 11.71 -6.45
N SER A 88 -3.34 10.52 -5.85
CA SER A 88 -4.10 10.29 -4.62
C SER A 88 -3.52 11.06 -3.43
N HIS A 89 -2.19 11.07 -3.29
CA HIS A 89 -1.53 11.78 -2.19
C HIS A 89 -1.66 13.31 -2.32
N ILE A 90 -1.59 13.85 -3.54
CA ILE A 90 -1.82 15.29 -3.80
C ILE A 90 -3.29 15.64 -3.55
N LYS A 91 -4.24 14.82 -4.03
CA LYS A 91 -5.67 15.03 -3.76
C LYS A 91 -6.06 14.82 -2.29
N LEU A 92 -5.35 14.02 -1.50
CA LEU A 92 -5.63 13.93 -0.06
C LEU A 92 -5.18 15.21 0.67
N LYS A 93 -4.00 15.75 0.34
CA LYS A 93 -3.49 17.00 0.94
C LYS A 93 -4.25 18.26 0.49
N GLY A 94 -4.79 18.29 -0.72
CA GLY A 94 -5.52 19.45 -1.24
C GLY A 94 -6.93 19.63 -0.68
N PHE A 95 -7.47 18.64 0.06
CA PHE A 95 -8.87 18.60 0.49
C PHE A 95 -9.09 18.69 2.00
N GLU A 96 -8.02 18.81 2.80
CA GLU A 96 -8.16 19.14 4.24
C GLU A 96 -8.89 20.48 4.47
N ASP A 97 -8.97 21.35 3.46
CA ASP A 97 -9.61 22.67 3.55
C ASP A 97 -11.01 22.78 2.90
N LYS A 98 -11.48 21.77 2.16
CA LYS A 98 -12.78 21.86 1.46
C LYS A 98 -13.52 20.53 1.47
N GLU A 99 -14.61 20.50 2.24
CA GLU A 99 -15.65 19.47 2.41
C GLU A 99 -16.33 18.95 1.12
N LYS A 100 -15.70 18.99 -0.05
CA LYS A 100 -16.26 18.48 -1.30
C LYS A 100 -15.52 17.22 -1.74
N LEU A 101 -16.00 16.10 -1.22
CA LEU A 101 -15.79 14.77 -1.82
C LEU A 101 -16.10 14.85 -3.32
N ILE A 102 -15.06 14.76 -4.15
CA ILE A 102 -15.22 14.66 -5.60
C ILE A 102 -15.85 13.30 -5.91
N MET A 103 -17.16 13.29 -6.16
CA MET A 103 -17.95 12.12 -6.51
C MET A 103 -18.00 11.83 -8.03
N THR A 104 -17.00 12.25 -8.81
CA THR A 104 -16.96 12.01 -10.26
C THR A 104 -15.80 11.10 -10.69
N GLY A 105 -16.11 10.07 -11.46
CA GLY A 105 -15.14 9.13 -12.07
C GLY A 105 -14.81 7.89 -11.21
N ILE A 106 -13.63 7.28 -11.42
CA ILE A 106 -13.13 6.07 -10.73
C ILE A 106 -13.22 6.18 -9.18
N TYR A 107 -13.20 7.40 -8.66
CA TYR A 107 -13.36 7.75 -7.24
C TYR A 107 -14.78 7.52 -6.68
N SER A 108 -15.81 7.39 -7.53
CA SER A 108 -17.19 7.03 -7.12
C SER A 108 -17.34 5.54 -6.76
N LYS A 109 -16.49 4.67 -7.32
CA LYS A 109 -16.50 3.22 -7.04
C LYS A 109 -15.39 2.76 -6.10
N ILE A 110 -14.29 3.51 -5.99
CA ILE A 110 -13.12 3.13 -5.19
C ILE A 110 -12.85 4.23 -4.16
N ARG A 111 -13.26 4.00 -2.90
CA ARG A 111 -13.06 4.93 -1.78
C ARG A 111 -11.59 5.31 -1.57
N ASN A 112 -10.66 4.40 -1.87
CA ASN A 112 -9.22 4.58 -1.72
C ASN A 112 -8.44 4.21 -3.00
N PRO A 113 -8.32 5.14 -3.97
CA PRO A 113 -7.55 4.93 -5.22
C PRO A 113 -6.06 4.62 -4.99
N MET A 114 -5.50 5.01 -3.84
CA MET A 114 -4.12 4.74 -3.48
C MET A 114 -3.81 3.23 -3.46
N TYR A 115 -4.70 2.42 -2.88
CA TYR A 115 -4.53 0.97 -2.81
C TYR A 115 -4.63 0.30 -4.18
N LEU A 116 -5.44 0.84 -5.08
CA LEU A 116 -5.48 0.37 -6.47
C LEU A 116 -4.13 0.64 -7.16
N GLY A 117 -3.57 1.82 -6.96
CA GLY A 117 -2.23 2.16 -7.46
C GLY A 117 -1.16 1.19 -6.97
N PHE A 118 -1.18 0.81 -5.68
CA PHE A 118 -0.27 -0.19 -5.14
C PHE A 118 -0.44 -1.57 -5.78
N ILE A 119 -1.67 -2.05 -5.97
CA ILE A 119 -1.93 -3.36 -6.60
C ILE A 119 -1.39 -3.38 -8.04
N ILE A 120 -1.63 -2.32 -8.81
CA ILE A 120 -1.16 -2.22 -10.19
C ILE A 120 0.38 -2.12 -10.20
N TRP A 121 0.98 -1.34 -9.31
CA TRP A 121 2.44 -1.24 -9.16
C TRP A 121 3.04 -2.63 -8.92
N ILE A 122 2.59 -3.34 -7.89
CA ILE A 122 3.24 -4.59 -7.43
C ILE A 122 3.10 -5.74 -8.44
N ILE A 123 2.18 -5.62 -9.38
CA ILE A 123 2.01 -6.57 -10.49
C ILE A 123 2.80 -6.10 -11.73
N GLY A 124 2.77 -4.80 -12.05
CA GLY A 124 3.37 -4.26 -13.26
C GLY A 124 4.90 -4.36 -13.29
N PHE A 125 5.57 -4.09 -12.17
CA PHE A 125 7.04 -4.11 -12.13
C PHE A 125 7.65 -5.52 -12.21
N PRO A 126 7.12 -6.57 -11.54
CA PRO A 126 7.58 -7.94 -11.75
C PRO A 126 7.37 -8.43 -13.18
N ILE A 127 6.30 -8.00 -13.86
CA ILE A 127 6.10 -8.30 -15.29
C ILE A 127 7.20 -7.63 -16.12
N PHE A 128 7.53 -6.36 -15.88
CA PHE A 128 8.58 -5.65 -16.59
C PHE A 128 9.97 -6.30 -16.40
N THR A 129 10.30 -6.66 -15.16
CA THR A 129 11.56 -7.32 -14.76
C THR A 129 11.58 -8.82 -15.06
N GLN A 130 10.46 -9.37 -15.51
CA GLN A 130 10.26 -10.78 -15.85
C GLN A 130 10.41 -11.72 -14.65
N SER A 131 10.11 -11.26 -13.45
CA SER A 131 10.38 -11.95 -12.18
C SER A 131 9.19 -12.80 -11.75
N LEU A 132 9.21 -14.11 -12.03
CA LEU A 132 8.06 -15.00 -11.86
C LEU A 132 7.72 -15.22 -10.38
N LEU A 133 8.71 -15.53 -9.54
CA LEU A 133 8.45 -15.79 -8.12
C LEU A 133 8.01 -14.53 -7.39
N THR A 134 8.59 -13.39 -7.75
CA THR A 134 8.19 -12.09 -7.23
C THR A 134 6.76 -11.77 -7.64
N LEU A 135 6.39 -12.04 -8.90
CA LEU A 135 5.01 -11.91 -9.37
C LEU A 135 4.06 -12.87 -8.62
N ALA A 136 4.45 -14.12 -8.41
CA ALA A 136 3.64 -15.07 -7.64
C ALA A 136 3.45 -14.59 -6.18
N SER A 137 4.52 -14.05 -5.56
CA SER A 137 4.47 -13.48 -4.21
C SER A 137 3.56 -12.25 -4.11
N SER A 138 3.29 -11.55 -5.22
CA SER A 138 2.40 -10.40 -5.24
C SER A 138 0.99 -10.72 -4.72
N ALA A 139 0.50 -11.96 -4.89
CA ALA A 139 -0.79 -12.37 -4.33
C ALA A 139 -0.83 -12.27 -2.79
N ILE A 140 0.28 -12.62 -2.12
CA ILE A 140 0.43 -12.52 -0.66
C ILE A 140 0.44 -11.04 -0.25
N TRP A 141 1.18 -10.20 -0.97
CA TRP A 141 1.29 -8.77 -0.69
C TRP A 141 -0.02 -8.02 -0.95
N VAL A 142 -0.74 -8.35 -2.03
CA VAL A 142 -2.08 -7.84 -2.35
C VAL A 142 -3.04 -8.16 -1.20
N SER A 143 -3.00 -9.39 -0.66
CA SER A 143 -3.86 -9.80 0.46
C SER A 143 -3.64 -8.92 1.70
N HIS A 144 -2.39 -8.61 2.04
CA HIS A 144 -2.06 -7.69 3.13
C HIS A 144 -2.55 -6.26 2.85
N ILE A 145 -2.36 -5.77 1.63
CA ILE A 145 -2.83 -4.43 1.21
C ILE A 145 -4.36 -4.32 1.33
N ILE A 146 -5.10 -5.33 0.87
CA ILE A 146 -6.56 -5.36 0.99
C ILE A 146 -6.98 -5.39 2.46
N TYR A 147 -6.30 -6.18 3.30
CA TYR A 147 -6.55 -6.21 4.73
C TYR A 147 -6.36 -4.84 5.39
N TRP A 148 -5.27 -4.13 5.05
CA TRP A 148 -5.02 -2.77 5.53
C TRP A 148 -6.10 -1.78 5.10
N LYS A 149 -6.52 -1.84 3.83
CA LYS A 149 -7.61 -1.02 3.29
C LYS A 149 -8.90 -1.20 4.10
N ILE A 150 -9.30 -2.45 4.37
CA ILE A 150 -10.53 -2.74 5.11
C ILE A 150 -10.45 -2.17 6.53
N LEU A 151 -9.30 -2.29 7.17
CA LEU A 151 -9.11 -1.82 8.53
C LEU A 151 -9.16 -0.29 8.61
N GLU A 152 -8.53 0.39 7.65
CA GLU A 152 -8.56 1.86 7.54
C GLU A 152 -9.98 2.38 7.29
N GLU A 153 -10.73 1.75 6.38
CA GLU A 153 -12.12 2.12 6.10
C GLU A 153 -13.01 1.97 7.35
N ARG A 154 -12.85 0.88 8.11
CA ARG A 154 -13.57 0.69 9.38
C ARG A 154 -13.19 1.71 10.45
N ASN A 155 -11.92 2.09 10.52
CA ASN A 155 -11.46 3.10 11.46
C ASN A 155 -12.13 4.46 11.17
N THR A 156 -12.14 4.87 9.90
CA THR A 156 -12.77 6.12 9.45
C THR A 156 -14.28 6.13 9.71
N GLU A 157 -14.99 5.06 9.38
CA GLU A 157 -16.43 4.92 9.66
C GLU A 157 -16.73 5.00 11.16
N SER A 158 -15.88 4.42 12.01
CA SER A 158 -16.06 4.49 13.48
C SER A 158 -15.94 5.92 14.00
N ILE A 159 -15.01 6.72 13.46
CA ILE A 159 -14.79 8.12 13.84
C ILE A 159 -15.96 8.99 13.37
N GLU A 160 -16.42 8.78 12.13
CA GLU A 160 -17.55 9.54 11.57
C GLU A 160 -18.85 9.28 12.36
N ASN A 161 -19.10 8.02 12.73
CA ASN A 161 -20.25 7.66 13.56
C ASN A 161 -20.19 8.28 14.97
N ILE A 162 -19.01 8.42 15.56
CA ILE A 162 -18.84 9.14 16.85
C ILE A 162 -19.15 10.63 16.67
N LYS A 163 -18.64 11.26 15.60
CA LYS A 163 -18.85 12.69 15.32
C LYS A 163 -20.33 13.04 15.04
N ARG A 164 -21.11 12.12 14.49
CA ARG A 164 -22.56 12.30 14.24
C ARG A 164 -23.43 12.15 15.49
N ARG A 165 -22.89 11.69 16.63
CA ARG A 165 -23.68 11.63 17.88
C ARG A 165 -23.93 13.05 18.41
N PRO A 166 -25.19 13.46 18.64
CA PRO A 166 -25.48 14.78 19.21
C PRO A 166 -24.86 14.87 20.60
N GLY A 167 -23.94 15.82 20.80
CA GLY A 167 -23.27 16.08 22.08
C GLY A 167 -21.74 15.90 22.12
N PHE A 168 -21.08 15.51 21.03
CA PHE A 168 -19.62 15.31 21.01
C PHE A 168 -18.89 16.51 20.36
N SER A 169 -18.53 17.52 21.15
CA SER A 169 -17.52 18.51 20.78
C SER A 169 -16.14 18.00 21.21
N ILE A 170 -15.24 17.76 20.24
CA ILE A 170 -13.84 17.49 20.52
C ILE A 170 -13.22 18.82 20.99
N ASP A 171 -13.06 18.98 22.30
CA ASP A 171 -12.20 20.01 22.84
C ASP A 171 -10.76 19.63 22.45
N LYS A 172 -10.10 20.54 21.72
CA LYS A 172 -8.78 20.34 21.11
C LYS A 172 -7.66 20.42 22.13
#